data_AF-A0A3D4QP69-F1
#
_entry.id   AF-A0A3D4QP69-F1
#
_cell.length_a   1.000
_cell.length_b   1.000
_cell.length_c   1.000
_cell.angle_alpha   90.00
_cell.angle_beta   90.00
_cell.angle_gamma   90.00
#
_symmetry.space_group_name_H-M   'P 1'
#
loop_
_entity.id
_entity.type
_entity.pdbx_description
1 polymer ?
#
loop_
_entity_poly.entity_id
_entity_poly.type
_entity_poly.pdbx_seq_one_letter_code
_entity_poly.pdbx_strand_id
1 'polypeptide(L)' 'MGEGIVVIVRGIIGFFTLLIFARLLGKEQISQLTFFDYVLGITIGSIASELTVDLSSRAWPHWVG' A
#
# COMPACT_ATOMS: atom_id res chain seq x y z
N MET A 1 4.04 13.73 38.22
CA MET A 1 2.93 14.31 37.44
C MET A 1 2.72 13.48 36.18
N GLY A 2 1.63 12.71 36.15
CA GLY A 2 0.88 12.28 34.95
C GLY A 2 1.59 11.71 33.74
N GLU A 3 2.23 10.54 33.83
CA GLU A 3 2.69 9.77 32.66
C GLU A 3 1.55 9.57 31.63
N GLY A 4 0.32 9.32 32.09
CA GLY A 4 -0.86 9.22 31.24
C GLY A 4 -1.21 10.51 30.49
N ILE A 5 -1.00 11.68 31.10
CA ILE A 5 -1.23 12.99 30.45
C ILE A 5 -0.21 13.18 29.32
N VAL A 6 1.05 12.80 29.55
CA VAL A 6 2.10 12.88 28.53
C VAL A 6 1.78 11.98 27.34
N VAL A 7 1.31 10.75 27.58
CA VAL A 7 0.91 9.81 26.52
C VAL A 7 -0.26 10.36 25.71
N ILE A 8 -1.30 10.89 26.37
CA ILE A 8 -2.48 11.45 25.70
C ILE A 8 -2.09 12.66 24.84
N VAL A 9 -1.30 13.60 25.37
CA VAL A 9 -0.86 14.79 24.64
C VAL A 9 0.00 14.41 23.43
N ARG A 10 0.95 13.48 23.59
CA ARG A 10 1.78 12.99 22.47
C ARG A 10 0.95 12.25 21.42
N GLY A 11 -0.04 11.46 21.83
CA GLY A 11 -0.96 10.77 20.93
C GLY A 11 -1.80 11.73 20.11
N ILE A 12 -2.36 12.78 20.74
CA ILE A 12 -3.13 13.83 20.05
C ILE A 12 -2.24 14.58 19.05
N ILE A 13 -1.04 15.02 19.47
CA ILE A 13 -0.10 15.71 18.59
C ILE A 13 0.31 14.82 17.40
N GLY A 14 0.63 13.56 17.66
CA GLY A 14 1.00 12.58 16.62
C GLY A 14 -0.13 12.34 15.63
N PHE A 15 -1.35 12.16 16.11
CA PHE A 15 -2.54 11.99 15.27
C PHE A 15 -2.76 13.19 14.34
N PHE A 16 -2.76 14.42 14.87
CA PHE A 16 -2.97 15.61 14.05
C PHE A 16 -1.80 15.87 13.08
N THR A 17 -0.57 15.56 13.48
CA THR A 17 0.61 15.67 12.60
C THR A 17 0.49 14.71 11.41
N LEU A 18 0.14 13.45 11.66
CA LEU A 18 -0.09 12.46 10.61
C LEU A 18 -1.31 12.82 9.75
N LEU A 19 -2.38 13.36 10.33
CA LEU A 19 -3.56 13.81 9.61
C LEU A 19 -3.25 14.96 8.65
N ILE A 20 -2.42 15.93 9.09
CA ILE A 20 -1.94 17.03 8.24
C ILE A 20 -1.07 16.47 7.12
N PHE A 21 -0.12 15.58 7.42
CA PHE A 21 0.69 14.95 6.38
C PHE A 21 -0.13 14.14 5.39
N ALA A 22 -1.11 13.35 5.84
CA ALA A 22 -1.99 12.59 4.96
C ALA A 22 -2.83 13.51 4.05
N ARG A 23 -3.32 14.64 4.56
CA ARG A 23 -4.03 15.67 3.76
C ARG A 23 -3.12 16.35 2.75
N LEU A 24 -1.87 16.64 3.11
CA LEU A 24 -0.88 17.25 2.21
C LEU A 24 -0.40 16.26 1.14
N LEU A 25 -0.11 15.01 1.52
CA LEU A 25 0.30 13.93 0.62
C LEU A 25 -0.83 13.41 -0.27
N GLY A 26 -2.09 13.72 0.05
CA GLY A 26 -3.30 13.07 -0.47
C GLY A 26 -3.51 13.05 -1.98
N LYS A 27 -2.60 13.61 -2.77
CA LYS A 27 -2.59 13.53 -4.24
C LYS A 27 -1.19 13.27 -4.77
N GLU A 28 -0.18 13.86 -4.13
CA GLU A 28 1.21 13.81 -4.56
C GLU A 28 1.77 12.38 -4.58
N GLN A 29 1.47 11.50 -3.62
CA GLN A 29 2.05 10.15 -3.63
C GLN A 29 1.38 9.19 -4.63
N ILE A 30 0.09 9.34 -4.89
CA ILE A 30 -0.61 8.62 -5.97
C ILE A 30 -0.29 9.24 -7.34
N SER A 31 0.03 10.54 -7.38
CA SER A 31 0.46 11.27 -8.58
C SER A 31 1.94 11.12 -8.90
N GLN A 32 2.78 10.74 -7.93
CA GLN A 32 4.22 10.47 -8.10
C GLN A 32 4.50 9.03 -8.53
N LEU A 33 3.59 8.09 -8.25
CA LEU A 33 3.44 6.94 -9.14
C LEU A 33 2.99 7.50 -10.48
N THR A 34 3.75 7.22 -11.53
CA THR A 34 3.27 7.60 -12.86
C THR A 34 1.92 6.92 -13.07
N PHE A 35 0.99 7.54 -13.80
CA PHE A 35 -0.27 6.87 -14.17
C PHE A 35 0.01 5.48 -14.78
N PHE A 36 1.15 5.35 -15.47
CA PHE A 36 1.68 4.11 -16.00
C PHE A 36 2.01 3.06 -14.91
N ASP A 37 2.65 3.44 -13.81
CA ASP A 37 2.95 2.52 -12.71
C ASP A 37 1.68 2.02 -11.99
N TYR A 38 0.68 2.88 -11.85
CA TYR A 38 -0.62 2.49 -11.27
C TYR A 38 -1.35 1.46 -12.16
N VAL A 39 -1.41 1.71 -13.48
CA VAL A 39 -2.00 0.77 -14.44
C VAL A 39 -1.20 -0.53 -14.49
N LEU A 40 0.14 -0.46 -14.52
CA LEU A 40 1.00 -1.64 -14.46
C LEU A 40 0.76 -2.47 -13.20
N GLY A 41 0.64 -1.83 -12.03
CA GLY A 41 0.35 -2.51 -10.77
C GLY A 41 -0.97 -3.29 -10.83
N ILE A 42 -2.02 -2.69 -11.39
CA ILE A 42 -3.31 -3.37 -11.60
C ILE A 42 -3.14 -4.54 -12.57
N THR A 43 -2.48 -4.33 -13.71
CA THR A 43 -2.28 -5.37 -14.73
C THR A 43 -1.49 -6.56 -14.19
N ILE A 44 -0.37 -6.32 -13.50
CA ILE A 44 0.45 -7.38 -12.88
C ILE A 44 -0.36 -8.11 -11.80
N GLY A 45 -1.13 -7.39 -11.00
CA GLY A 45 -2.00 -7.97 -9.98
C GLY A 45 -3.07 -8.89 -10.56
N SER A 46 -3.72 -8.49 -11.67
CA SER A 46 -4.68 -9.33 -12.38
C SER A 46 -4.04 -10.60 -12.96
N ILE A 47 -2.86 -10.48 -13.56
CA ILE A 47 -2.11 -11.64 -14.08
C ILE A 47 -1.73 -12.59 -12.94
N ALA A 48 -1.20 -12.07 -11.84
CA ALA A 48 -0.81 -12.88 -10.68
C ALA A 48 -2.02 -13.59 -10.05
N SER A 49 -3.17 -12.91 -9.98
CA SER A 49 -4.43 -13.50 -9.54
C SER A 49 -4.83 -14.66 -10.45
N GLU A 50 -4.90 -14.42 -11.77
CA GLU A 50 -5.26 -15.45 -12.76
C GLU A 50 -4.34 -16.67 -12.68
N LEU A 51 -3.02 -16.44 -12.54
CA LEU A 51 -2.02 -17.49 -12.39
C LEU A 51 -2.14 -18.27 -11.06
N THR A 52 -2.72 -17.66 -10.03
CA THR A 52 -2.95 -18.29 -8.72
C THR A 52 -4.22 -19.15 -8.69
N VAL A 53 -5.29 -18.71 -9.38
CA VAL A 53 -6.54 -19.48 -9.48
C VAL A 53 -6.53 -20.52 -10.59
N ASP A 54 -5.63 -20.42 -11.58
CA ASP A 54 -5.45 -21.45 -12.59
C ASP A 54 -4.72 -22.69 -12.02
N LEU A 55 -5.49 -23.50 -11.28
CA LEU A 55 -5.08 -24.75 -10.67
C LEU A 55 -4.90 -25.90 -11.70
N SER A 56 -5.23 -25.67 -12.97
CA SER A 56 -5.11 -26.66 -14.04
C SER A 56 -3.69 -26.74 -14.59
N SER A 57 -2.96 -25.63 -14.52
CA SER A 57 -1.58 -25.51 -14.94
C SER A 57 -0.65 -25.84 -13.78
N ARG A 58 0.17 -26.90 -13.90
CA ARG A 58 1.27 -27.11 -12.96
C ARG A 58 2.25 -25.95 -13.15
N ALA A 59 2.20 -24.95 -12.27
CA ALA A 59 3.04 -23.76 -12.35
C ALA A 59 4.55 -24.09 -12.33
N TRP A 60 4.94 -25.18 -11.66
CA TRP A 60 6.34 -25.54 -11.47
C TRP A 60 7.04 -26.09 -12.74
N PRO A 61 6.50 -27.07 -13.49
CA PRO A 61 7.07 -27.50 -14.78
C PRO A 61 7.11 -26.41 -15.86
N HIS A 62 6.16 -25.46 -15.87
CA HIS A 62 6.12 -24.40 -16.89
C HIS A 62 7.24 -23.35 -16.71
N TRP A 63 7.70 -23.12 -15.48
CA TRP A 63 8.74 -22.12 -15.19
C TRP A 63 10.16 -22.69 -15.17
N VAL A 64 10.33 -23.99 -14.92
CA VAL A 64 11.65 -24.62 -14.75
C VAL A 64 12.06 -25.50 -15.94
N GLY A 65 11.14 -25.87 -16.84
CA GLY A 65 11.40 -26.85 -17.90
C GLY A 65 11.33 -28.28 -17.38
#